data_AF-A0AAY4A8K8-F1
#
_entry.id   AF-A0AAY4A8K8-F1
#
_cell.length_a   1.000
_cell.length_b   1.000
_cell.length_c   1.000
_cell.angle_alpha   90.00
_cell.angle_beta   90.00
_cell.angle_gamma   90.00
#
_symmetry.space_group_name_H-M   'P 1'
#
loop_
_entity.id
_entity.type
_entity.pdbx_description
1 polymer ?
#
loop_
_entity_poly.entity_id
_entity_poly.type
_entity_poly.pdbx_seq_one_letter_code
_entity_poly.pdbx_strand_id
1 'polypeptide(L)'
;MHIIKKNKKTIRSSLNQNSVTLALISTALPQTYVQLGNDSLRVVTHNLTWAEARKTCEEDNAHLVSIRDSVTQAYVELLVLKLKQPMWIGLNKNEVNKCSWFPKNNLPCVYVNGGGNWQTADCNQALPSICKQSSGKDERGRGKKKNA
;
A
#
# COMPACT_ATOMS: atom_id res chain seq x y z
N MET A 1 5.73 -59.90 -37.70
CA MET A 1 4.43 -59.30 -38.05
C MET A 1 4.32 -57.96 -37.33
N HIS A 2 4.22 -56.86 -38.07
CA HIS A 2 4.10 -55.49 -37.57
C HIS A 2 2.76 -55.24 -36.90
N ILE A 3 2.73 -54.46 -35.81
CA ILE A 3 1.77 -53.35 -35.62
C ILE A 3 2.49 -52.15 -34.98
N ILE A 4 2.44 -51.01 -35.67
CA ILE A 4 2.81 -49.67 -35.19
C ILE A 4 1.53 -48.98 -34.68
N LYS A 5 1.70 -48.06 -33.72
CA LYS A 5 0.91 -46.84 -33.38
C LYS A 5 0.36 -46.90 -31.93
N LYS A 6 0.42 -45.86 -31.09
CA LYS A 6 0.73 -44.44 -31.31
C LYS A 6 1.06 -43.75 -29.97
N ASN A 7 1.90 -42.74 -30.12
CA ASN A 7 2.36 -41.73 -29.20
C ASN A 7 1.22 -40.93 -28.52
N LYS A 8 1.28 -40.76 -27.19
CA LYS A 8 0.64 -39.62 -26.50
C LYS A 8 1.74 -38.84 -25.77
N LYS A 9 2.18 -37.75 -26.39
CA LYS A 9 2.98 -36.70 -25.74
C LYS A 9 2.17 -36.14 -24.57
N THR A 10 2.65 -36.35 -23.35
CA THR A 10 2.32 -35.46 -22.23
C THR A 10 3.58 -34.64 -21.96
N ILE A 11 3.55 -33.38 -22.40
CA ILE A 11 4.54 -32.38 -22.03
C ILE A 11 4.34 -32.10 -20.54
N ARG A 12 5.15 -32.75 -19.69
CA ARG A 12 5.40 -32.25 -18.34
C ARG A 12 6.56 -31.28 -18.47
N SER A 13 6.28 -29.99 -18.64
CA SER A 13 7.29 -28.97 -18.39
C SER A 13 7.64 -29.06 -16.90
N SER A 14 8.87 -29.49 -16.64
CA SER A 14 9.46 -29.48 -15.31
C SER A 14 9.48 -28.04 -14.81
N LEU A 15 8.61 -27.70 -13.85
CA LEU A 15 8.78 -26.52 -13.02
C LEU A 15 10.09 -26.72 -12.24
N ASN A 16 11.13 -26.00 -12.66
CA ASN A 16 12.40 -25.97 -11.96
C ASN A 16 12.19 -25.31 -10.58
N GLN A 17 12.52 -26.03 -9.52
CA GLN A 17 12.31 -25.64 -8.11
C GLN A 17 13.20 -24.48 -7.64
N ASN A 18 13.82 -23.75 -8.58
CA ASN A 18 14.66 -22.58 -8.29
C ASN A 18 13.92 -21.23 -8.46
N SER A 19 12.63 -21.22 -8.81
CA SER A 19 11.87 -19.97 -8.95
C SER A 19 11.09 -19.54 -7.70
N VAL A 20 11.03 -20.37 -6.64
CA VAL A 20 10.26 -20.05 -5.42
C VAL A 20 11.15 -19.49 -4.29
N THR A 21 12.47 -19.63 -4.37
CA THR A 21 13.42 -19.28 -3.31
C THR A 21 13.90 -17.82 -3.31
N LEU A 22 13.64 -17.03 -4.35
CA LEU A 22 14.11 -15.62 -4.43
C LEU A 22 13.16 -14.59 -3.79
N ALA A 23 11.92 -14.96 -3.47
CA ALA A 23 10.94 -13.99 -2.94
C ALA A 23 11.10 -13.71 -1.43
N LEU A 24 11.82 -14.55 -0.68
CA LEU A 24 11.82 -14.50 0.79
C LEU A 24 13.10 -13.93 1.42
N ILE A 25 14.12 -13.54 0.63
CA ILE A 25 15.36 -12.91 1.12
C ILE A 25 15.63 -11.57 0.41
N SER A 26 14.57 -10.83 0.08
CA SER A 26 14.75 -9.42 -0.29
C SER A 26 14.35 -8.54 0.90
N THR A 27 15.34 -7.85 1.46
CA THR A 27 15.13 -6.71 2.37
C THR A 27 14.53 -5.51 1.62
N ALA A 28 14.52 -5.53 0.29
CA ALA A 28 13.89 -4.49 -0.50
C ALA A 28 12.37 -4.64 -0.45
N LEU A 29 11.69 -3.54 -0.10
CA LEU A 29 10.24 -3.47 -0.22
C LEU A 29 9.83 -3.68 -1.67
N PRO A 30 8.70 -4.35 -1.92
CA PRO A 30 8.15 -4.39 -3.27
C PRO A 30 7.91 -2.94 -3.72
N GLN A 31 8.61 -2.54 -4.79
CA GLN A 31 8.41 -1.25 -5.45
C GLN A 31 7.05 -1.19 -6.18
N THR A 32 6.32 -2.29 -6.18
CA THR A 32 5.03 -2.47 -6.85
C THR A 32 3.89 -2.58 -5.82
N TYR A 33 2.67 -2.44 -6.32
CA TYR A 33 1.47 -2.67 -5.52
C TYR A 33 1.35 -4.14 -5.12
N VAL A 34 1.04 -4.38 -3.85
CA VAL A 34 0.74 -5.69 -3.26
C VAL A 34 -0.77 -5.77 -3.06
N GLN A 35 -1.41 -6.76 -3.70
CA GLN A 35 -2.85 -6.95 -3.63
C GLN A 35 -3.27 -7.61 -2.31
N LEU A 36 -4.23 -6.98 -1.63
CA LEU A 36 -4.83 -7.39 -0.36
C LEU A 36 -6.36 -7.39 -0.52
N GLY A 37 -6.90 -8.48 -1.07
CA GLY A 37 -8.32 -8.56 -1.42
C GLY A 37 -8.70 -7.57 -2.52
N ASN A 38 -9.51 -6.57 -2.18
CA ASN A 38 -10.00 -5.55 -3.10
C ASN A 38 -9.09 -4.31 -3.18
N ASP A 39 -8.18 -4.17 -2.21
CA ASP A 39 -7.23 -3.07 -2.14
C ASP A 39 -5.86 -3.55 -2.58
N SER A 40 -5.02 -2.62 -3.04
CA SER A 40 -3.62 -2.86 -3.36
C SER A 40 -2.78 -1.76 -2.73
N LEU A 41 -1.72 -2.12 -2.02
CA LEU A 41 -0.88 -1.19 -1.26
C LEU A 41 0.53 -1.12 -1.81
N ARG A 42 1.13 0.08 -1.82
CA ARG A 42 2.52 0.30 -2.22
C ARG A 42 3.20 1.27 -1.27
N VAL A 43 4.45 1.00 -0.89
CA VAL A 43 5.25 1.93 -0.10
C VAL A 43 5.99 2.90 -1.01
N VAL A 44 5.91 4.19 -0.70
CA VAL A 44 6.75 5.24 -1.27
C VAL A 44 7.85 5.54 -0.26
N THR A 45 9.09 5.18 -0.61
CA THR A 45 10.23 5.26 0.31
C THR A 45 10.87 6.64 0.40
N HIS A 46 10.49 7.58 -0.48
CA HIS A 46 10.98 8.95 -0.44
C HIS A 46 10.37 9.71 0.75
N ASN A 47 11.21 10.47 1.46
CA ASN A 47 10.75 11.35 2.53
C ASN A 47 10.05 12.57 1.90
N LEU A 48 8.74 12.65 2.07
CA LEU A 48 7.89 13.68 1.49
C LEU A 48 7.04 14.32 2.59
N THR A 49 6.69 15.59 2.41
CA THR A 49 5.62 16.20 3.22
C THR A 49 4.31 15.45 2.99
N TRP A 50 3.35 15.56 3.91
CA TRP A 50 2.08 14.86 3.76
C TRP A 50 1.36 15.23 2.46
N ALA A 51 1.43 16.51 2.05
CA ALA A 51 0.81 17.00 0.83
C ALA A 51 1.48 16.43 -0.43
N GLU A 52 2.81 16.35 -0.45
CA GLU A 52 3.57 15.75 -1.54
C GLU A 52 3.32 14.24 -1.63
N ALA A 53 3.36 13.54 -0.49
CA ALA A 53 3.08 12.11 -0.41
C ALA A 53 1.68 11.78 -0.94
N ARG A 54 0.68 12.60 -0.60
CA ARG A 54 -0.68 12.50 -1.14
C ARG A 54 -0.67 12.66 -2.65
N LYS A 55 -0.03 13.70 -3.18
CA LYS A 55 0.06 13.97 -4.61
C LYS A 55 0.72 12.81 -5.36
N THR A 56 1.81 12.26 -4.82
CA THR A 56 2.49 11.09 -5.40
C THR A 56 1.57 9.87 -5.49
N CYS A 57 0.74 9.60 -4.47
CA CYS A 57 -0.25 8.53 -4.59
C CYS A 57 -1.32 8.85 -5.65
N GLU A 58 -1.79 10.09 -5.73
CA GLU A 58 -2.82 10.53 -6.70
C GLU A 58 -2.33 10.45 -8.16
N GLU A 59 -1.06 10.73 -8.41
CA GLU A 59 -0.40 10.55 -9.71
C GLU A 59 -0.45 9.09 -10.19
N ASP A 60 -0.43 8.14 -9.25
CA ASP A 60 -0.55 6.70 -9.49
C ASP A 60 -2.01 6.18 -9.42
N ASN A 61 -3.00 7.06 -9.54
CA ASN A 61 -4.43 6.74 -9.36
C ASN A 61 -4.71 5.97 -8.06
N ALA A 62 -4.05 6.39 -6.98
CA ALA A 62 -4.20 5.88 -5.63
C ALA A 62 -4.42 7.05 -4.66
N HIS A 63 -4.63 6.71 -3.40
CA HIS A 63 -4.65 7.67 -2.31
C HIS A 63 -3.68 7.23 -1.23
N LEU A 64 -3.31 8.11 -0.29
CA LEU A 64 -2.68 7.65 0.94
C LEU A 64 -3.58 6.60 1.61
N VAL A 65 -2.96 5.58 2.20
CA VAL A 65 -3.68 4.43 2.76
C VAL A 65 -4.71 4.88 3.79
N SER A 66 -5.95 4.46 3.60
CA SER A 66 -6.99 4.53 4.61
C SER A 66 -7.15 3.15 5.24
N ILE A 67 -6.86 3.06 6.54
CA ILE A 67 -6.92 1.81 7.30
C ILE A 67 -8.34 1.69 7.85
N ARG A 68 -9.19 0.91 7.17
CA ARG A 68 -10.61 0.69 7.53
C ARG A 68 -10.96 -0.77 7.77
N ASP A 69 -10.12 -1.70 7.29
CA ASP A 69 -10.29 -3.14 7.42
C ASP A 69 -9.07 -3.78 8.11
N SER A 70 -9.27 -4.97 8.68
CA SER A 70 -8.28 -5.68 9.47
C SER A 70 -7.08 -6.18 8.65
N VAL A 71 -7.27 -6.47 7.35
CA VAL A 71 -6.18 -6.94 6.48
C VAL A 71 -5.22 -5.79 6.18
N THR A 72 -5.75 -4.63 5.81
CA THR A 72 -4.97 -3.41 5.61
C THR A 72 -4.25 -3.02 6.90
N GLN A 73 -4.93 -3.07 8.06
CA GLN A 73 -4.32 -2.74 9.34
C GLN A 73 -3.13 -3.65 9.65
N ALA A 74 -3.33 -4.97 9.61
CA ALA A 74 -2.27 -5.94 9.90
C ALA A 74 -1.07 -5.81 8.94
N TYR A 75 -1.34 -5.53 7.66
CA TYR A 75 -0.26 -5.34 6.68
C TYR A 75 0.54 -4.05 6.93
N VAL A 76 -0.13 -2.93 7.22
CA VAL A 76 0.56 -1.67 7.55
C VAL A 76 1.39 -1.82 8.83
N GLU A 77 0.85 -2.45 9.87
CA GLU A 77 1.59 -2.74 11.11
C GLU A 77 2.82 -3.60 10.84
N LEU A 78 2.67 -4.69 10.06
CA LEU A 78 3.79 -5.55 9.67
C LEU A 78 4.87 -4.76 8.90
N LEU A 79 4.48 -3.90 7.96
CA LEU A 79 5.39 -3.07 7.19
C LEU A 79 6.22 -2.15 8.09
N VAL A 80 5.58 -1.36 8.96
CA VAL A 80 6.28 -0.39 9.80
C VAL A 80 7.14 -1.07 10.87
N LEU A 81 6.72 -2.23 11.40
CA LEU A 81 7.52 -3.01 12.36
C LEU A 81 8.75 -3.63 11.70
N LYS A 82 8.61 -4.15 10.47
CA LYS A 82 9.73 -4.73 9.72
C LYS A 82 10.76 -3.68 9.34
N LEU A 83 10.30 -2.49 8.94
CA LEU A 83 11.17 -1.40 8.48
C LEU A 83 11.67 -0.50 9.62
N LYS A 84 10.99 -0.50 10.76
CA LYS A 84 11.22 0.40 11.89
C LYS A 84 11.21 1.88 11.48
N GLN A 85 10.40 2.23 10.48
CA GLN A 85 10.29 3.58 9.94
C GLN A 85 8.86 4.11 10.10
N PRO A 86 8.69 5.40 10.46
CA PRO A 86 7.39 6.04 10.46
C PRO A 86 6.89 6.26 9.03
N MET A 87 5.58 6.15 8.79
CA MET A 87 4.98 6.32 7.46
C MET A 87 3.67 7.09 7.49
N TRP A 88 3.52 8.02 6.55
CA TRP A 88 2.29 8.78 6.34
C TRP A 88 1.12 7.87 5.92
N ILE A 89 -0.05 8.18 6.47
CA ILE A 89 -1.34 7.57 6.11
C ILE A 89 -2.36 8.66 5.74
N GLY A 90 -3.49 8.26 5.15
CA GLY A 90 -4.47 9.18 4.56
C GLY A 90 -5.33 9.94 5.56
N LEU A 91 -5.23 9.64 6.84
CA LEU A 91 -6.00 10.29 7.89
C LEU A 91 -5.47 11.70 8.18
N ASN A 92 -6.35 12.70 8.19
CA ASN A 92 -5.99 14.10 8.49
C ASN A 92 -7.02 14.79 9.42
N LYS A 93 -6.66 15.97 9.94
CA LYS A 93 -7.47 16.79 10.87
C LYS A 93 -8.90 17.02 10.42
N ASN A 94 -9.12 17.22 9.13
CA ASN A 94 -10.45 17.51 8.60
C ASN A 94 -11.37 16.29 8.70
N GLU A 95 -10.80 15.08 8.66
CA GLU A 95 -11.49 13.82 8.94
C GLU A 95 -11.54 13.51 10.45
N VAL A 96 -10.52 13.95 11.19
CA VAL A 96 -10.31 13.72 12.63
C VAL A 96 -11.15 14.61 13.55
N ASN A 97 -11.53 15.82 13.14
CA ASN A 97 -12.39 16.73 13.92
C ASN A 97 -13.79 16.13 14.25
N LYS A 98 -14.11 14.95 13.70
CA LYS A 98 -15.34 14.18 13.99
C LYS A 98 -15.14 13.07 15.03
N CYS A 99 -13.92 12.82 15.49
CA CYS A 99 -13.59 11.70 16.37
C CYS A 99 -13.14 12.20 17.75
N SER A 100 -13.95 11.93 18.78
CA SER A 100 -13.77 12.41 20.15
C SER A 100 -12.51 11.89 20.88
N TRP A 101 -11.89 10.82 20.38
CA TRP A 101 -10.72 10.18 20.97
C TRP A 101 -9.38 10.73 20.47
N PHE A 102 -9.38 11.65 19.48
CA PHE A 102 -8.12 12.22 18.99
C PHE A 102 -7.51 13.20 20.00
N PRO A 103 -6.17 13.14 20.22
CA PRO A 103 -5.48 14.12 21.04
C PRO A 103 -5.75 15.52 20.48
N LYS A 104 -6.11 16.48 21.33
CA LYS A 104 -6.29 17.90 20.96
C LYS A 104 -4.98 18.61 20.59
N ASN A 105 -3.93 17.85 20.29
CA ASN A 105 -2.68 18.40 19.80
C ASN A 105 -3.00 18.97 18.41
N ASN A 106 -2.62 20.22 18.17
CA ASN A 106 -3.10 20.98 17.02
C ASN A 106 -2.57 20.47 15.66
N LEU A 107 -1.86 19.33 15.65
CA LEU A 107 -1.12 18.77 14.52
C LEU A 107 -2.06 18.02 13.56
N PRO A 108 -2.08 18.37 12.26
CA PRO A 108 -3.16 17.94 11.39
C PRO A 108 -2.97 16.60 10.68
N CYS A 109 -1.75 16.07 10.64
CA CYS A 109 -1.41 14.92 9.81
C CYS A 109 -1.09 13.69 10.65
N VAL A 110 -1.47 12.51 10.17
CA VAL A 110 -1.33 11.25 10.92
C VAL A 110 -0.37 10.31 10.20
N TYR A 111 0.49 9.66 10.98
CA TYR A 111 1.40 8.61 10.53
C TYR A 111 1.34 7.42 11.48
N VAL A 112 1.81 6.26 11.03
CA VAL A 112 2.07 5.12 11.90
C VAL A 112 3.58 5.09 12.17
N ASN A 113 3.98 5.03 13.44
CA ASN A 113 5.40 4.99 13.80
C ASN A 113 6.00 3.59 13.60
N GLY A 114 7.34 3.47 13.72
CA GLY A 114 8.04 2.18 13.56
C GLY A 114 7.68 1.11 14.60
N GLY A 115 6.87 1.44 15.62
CA GLY A 115 6.31 0.51 16.60
C GLY A 115 4.85 0.14 16.34
N GLY A 116 4.25 0.56 15.21
CA GLY A 116 2.86 0.25 14.87
C GLY A 116 1.81 1.19 15.46
N ASN A 117 2.22 2.20 16.22
CA ASN A 117 1.29 3.13 16.88
C ASN A 117 0.98 4.34 16.00
N TRP A 118 -0.27 4.77 16.01
CA TRP A 118 -0.73 5.94 15.27
C TRP A 118 -0.34 7.21 16.04
N GLN A 119 0.22 8.19 15.33
CA GLN A 119 0.70 9.44 15.92
C GLN A 119 0.36 10.63 15.00
N THR A 120 0.30 11.81 15.58
CA THR A 120 0.09 13.07 14.86
C THR A 120 1.41 13.82 14.69
N ALA A 121 1.62 14.43 13.53
CA ALA A 121 2.80 15.25 13.23
C ALA A 121 2.43 16.53 12.47
N ASP A 122 3.39 17.46 12.42
CA ASP A 122 3.36 18.58 11.47
C ASP A 122 3.36 18.01 10.05
N CYS A 123 2.43 18.47 9.21
CA CYS A 123 2.29 18.03 7.83
C CYS A 123 3.52 18.35 6.97
N ASN A 124 4.36 19.29 7.40
CA ASN A 124 5.62 19.65 6.73
C ASN A 124 6.78 18.73 7.09
N GLN A 125 6.59 17.76 8.00
CA GLN A 125 7.59 16.74 8.26
C GLN A 125 7.75 15.84 7.03
N ALA A 126 8.98 15.48 6.69
CA ALA A 126 9.27 14.61 5.57
C ALA A 126 9.36 13.15 6.01
N LEU A 127 8.40 12.31 5.59
CA LEU A 127 8.36 10.88 5.90
C LEU A 127 8.04 10.05 4.65
N PRO A 128 8.42 8.76 4.61
CA PRO A 128 7.87 7.80 3.66
C PRO A 128 6.34 7.70 3.79
N SER A 129 5.68 7.12 2.80
CA SER A 129 4.22 6.99 2.81
C SER A 129 3.74 5.65 2.25
N ILE A 130 2.49 5.32 2.52
CA ILE A 130 1.84 4.13 1.98
C ILE A 130 0.67 4.57 1.11
N CYS A 131 0.69 4.19 -0.17
CA CYS A 131 -0.41 4.39 -1.10
C CYS A 131 -1.34 3.17 -1.12
N LYS A 132 -2.63 3.41 -1.37
CA LYS A 132 -3.67 2.42 -1.53
C LYS A 132 -4.48 2.70 -2.80
N GLN A 133 -4.60 1.68 -3.63
CA GLN A 133 -5.48 1.65 -4.80
C GLN A 133 -6.59 0.63 -4.57
N SER A 134 -7.85 1.04 -4.71
CA SER A 134 -9.00 0.15 -4.61
C SER A 134 -9.49 -0.23 -6.00
N SER A 135 -9.81 -1.51 -6.22
CA SER A 135 -10.39 -1.99 -7.47
C SER A 135 -11.87 -1.56 -7.57
N GLY A 136 -12.11 -0.28 -7.86
CA GLY A 136 -13.41 0.27 -8.27
C GLY A 136 -14.48 0.41 -7.17
N LYS A 137 -14.61 1.63 -6.61
CA LYS A 137 -15.84 2.33 -6.14
C LYS A 137 -15.53 3.47 -5.14
N ASP A 138 -14.55 4.34 -5.44
CA ASP A 138 -14.49 5.64 -4.77
C ASP A 138 -14.56 6.78 -5.79
N GLU A 139 -15.76 6.96 -6.34
CA GLU A 139 -16.15 8.15 -7.09
C GLU A 139 -16.63 9.30 -6.16
N ARG A 140 -16.29 9.30 -4.87
CA ARG A 140 -16.53 10.47 -3.99
C ARG A 140 -15.30 11.35 -3.94
N GLY A 141 -15.00 12.01 -5.06
CA GLY A 141 -14.02 13.11 -5.03
C GLY A 141 -13.45 13.55 -6.37
N ARG A 142 -13.69 12.85 -7.47
CA ARG A 142 -13.14 13.25 -8.77
C ARG A 142 -14.17 14.05 -9.57
N GLY A 143 -14.25 15.34 -9.26
CA GLY A 143 -14.79 16.32 -10.19
C GLY A 143 -13.95 16.29 -11.48
N LYS A 144 -14.37 15.52 -12.47
CA LYS A 144 -13.88 15.64 -13.84
C LYS A 144 -14.28 17.04 -14.33
N LYS A 145 -13.33 17.98 -14.37
CA LYS A 145 -13.46 19.13 -15.25
C LYS A 145 -13.50 18.58 -16.68
N LYS A 146 -14.71 18.47 -17.24
CA LYS A 146 -14.89 18.39 -18.68
C LYS A 146 -14.64 19.81 -19.18
N ASN A 147 -13.53 20.02 -19.89
CA ASN A 147 -13.39 21.22 -20.71
C ASN A 147 -14.47 21.11 -21.80
N ALA A 148 -15.39 22.06 -21.79
CA ALA A 148 -16.26 22.42 -22.90
C ALA A 148 -15.63 23.63 -23.61
#